data_AF-A0A815B1R7-F1
#
_entry.id   AF-A0A815B1R7-F1
#
_cell.length_a   1.000
_cell.length_b   1.000
_cell.length_c   1.000
_cell.angle_alpha   90.00
_cell.angle_beta   90.00
_cell.angle_gamma   90.00
#
_symmetry.space_group_name_H-M   'P 1'
#
loop_
_entity.id
_entity.type
_entity.pdbx_description
1 polymer ?
#
loop_
_entity_poly.entity_id
_entity_poly.type
_entity_poly.pdbx_seq_one_letter_code
_entity_poly.pdbx_strand_id
1 'polypeptide(L)' 'MRLKLLPPDHVDIGNSLSTIGEIYENLHKPMLALNYYQQALAIYKTCLHPWHFNVWSLELNIERLSEELGIELDESN' A
#
# COMPACT_ATOMS: atom_id res chain seq x y z
N MET A 1 -22.17 24.27 10.98
CA MET A 1 -21.73 22.88 10.74
C MET A 1 -20.29 22.92 10.28
N ARG A 2 -19.38 22.39 11.10
CA ARG A 2 -17.95 22.39 10.79
C ARG A 2 -17.74 21.25 9.78
N LEU A 3 -17.60 21.58 8.50
CA LEU A 3 -16.91 20.72 7.55
C LEU A 3 -15.50 20.54 8.12
N LYS A 4 -15.32 19.53 8.98
CA LYS A 4 -14.01 19.07 9.41
C LYS A 4 -13.37 18.57 8.14
N LEU A 5 -12.47 19.38 7.58
CA LEU A 5 -11.47 18.92 6.64
C LEU A 5 -10.93 17.60 7.20
N LEU A 6 -11.29 16.48 6.56
CA LEU A 6 -10.53 15.25 6.75
C LEU A 6 -9.09 15.62 6.36
N PRO A 7 -8.09 15.31 7.20
CA PRO A 7 -6.70 15.51 6.82
C PRO A 7 -6.46 14.95 5.41
N PRO A 8 -5.72 15.65 4.53
CA PRO A 8 -5.45 15.20 3.17
C PRO A 8 -4.75 13.83 3.09
N ASP A 9 -4.24 13.33 4.22
CA ASP A 9 -3.72 11.98 4.42
C ASP A 9 -4.76 11.10 5.14
N HIS A 10 -5.90 10.86 4.50
CA HIS A 10 -6.93 9.98 5.08
C HIS A 10 -6.67 8.53 4.67
N VAL A 11 -6.89 7.60 5.61
CA VAL A 11 -6.84 6.14 5.41
C VAL A 11 -7.59 5.70 4.13
N ASP A 12 -8.60 6.46 3.70
CA ASP A 12 -9.37 6.24 2.47
C ASP A 12 -8.53 6.31 1.18
N ILE A 13 -7.48 7.14 1.14
CA ILE A 13 -6.54 7.20 0.00
C ILE A 13 -5.69 5.92 -0.02
N GLY A 14 -5.21 5.48 1.15
CA GLY A 14 -4.51 4.21 1.29
C GLY A 14 -5.38 3.03 0.85
N ASN A 15 -6.66 3.01 1.25
CA ASN A 15 -7.62 2.00 0.82
C ASN A 15 -7.75 1.99 -0.71
N SER A 16 -7.96 3.16 -1.30
CA SER A 16 -8.12 3.30 -2.76
C SER A 16 -6.89 2.81 -3.52
N LEU A 17 -5.68 3.17 -3.07
CA LEU A 17 -4.43 2.71 -3.68
C LEU A 17 -4.23 1.20 -3.51
N SER A 18 -4.57 0.62 -2.35
CA SER A 18 -4.51 -0.83 -2.15
C SER A 18 -5.43 -1.59 -3.09
N THR A 19 -6.67 -1.09 -3.30
CA THR A 19 -7.61 -1.69 -4.27
C THR A 19 -7.08 -1.57 -5.69
N ILE A 20 -6.43 -0.46 -6.06
CA ILE A 20 -5.79 -0.33 -7.38
C ILE A 20 -4.66 -1.35 -7.53
N GLY A 21 -3.84 -1.55 -6.49
CA GLY A 21 -2.81 -2.59 -6.46
C GLY A 21 -3.38 -3.98 -6.74
N GLU A 22 -4.46 -4.35 -6.05
CA GLU A 22 -5.16 -5.62 -6.23
C GLU A 22 -5.75 -5.79 -7.64
N ILE A 23 -6.31 -4.72 -8.21
CA ILE A 23 -6.81 -4.74 -9.59
C ILE A 23 -5.66 -5.01 -10.57
N TYR A 24 -4.51 -4.35 -10.40
CA TYR A 24 -3.36 -4.58 -11.28
C TYR A 24 -2.74 -5.97 -11.11
N GLU A 25 -2.77 -6.50 -9.91
CA GLU A 25 -2.37 -7.87 -9.63
C GLU A 25 -3.27 -8.87 -10.37
N ASN A 26 -4.58 -8.69 -10.29
CA ASN A 26 -5.57 -9.49 -11.03
C ASN A 26 -5.46 -9.33 -12.56
N LEU A 27 -4.87 -8.23 -13.03
CA LEU A 27 -4.57 -8.00 -14.45
C LEU A 27 -3.22 -8.58 -14.90
N HIS A 28 -2.54 -9.37 -14.05
CA HIS A 28 -1.20 -9.89 -14.29
C HIS A 28 -0.16 -8.79 -14.57
N LYS A 29 -0.30 -7.64 -13.91
CA LYS A 29 0.64 -6.51 -13.98
C LYS A 29 1.33 -6.28 -12.62
N PRO A 30 2.16 -7.23 -12.16
CA PRO A 30 2.75 -7.22 -10.81
C PRO A 30 3.62 -5.98 -10.53
N MET A 31 4.34 -5.44 -11.52
CA MET A 31 5.13 -4.20 -11.33
C MET A 31 4.27 -2.98 -10.99
N LEU A 32 3.10 -2.84 -11.62
CA LEU A 32 2.18 -1.75 -11.31
C LEU A 32 1.53 -2.00 -9.94
N ALA A 33 1.10 -3.24 -9.68
CA ALA A 33 0.54 -3.62 -8.38
C ALA A 33 1.48 -3.27 -7.23
N LEU A 34 2.76 -3.65 -7.36
CA LEU A 34 3.81 -3.34 -6.39
C LEU A 34 3.95 -1.84 -6.12
N ASN A 35 3.97 -1.03 -7.18
CA ASN A 35 4.07 0.42 -7.05
C ASN A 35 2.88 1.04 -6.30
N TYR A 36 1.65 0.57 -6.58
CA TYR A 36 0.46 1.05 -5.87
C TYR A 36 0.39 0.58 -4.42
N TYR A 37 0.81 -0.66 -4.13
CA TYR A 37 0.91 -1.16 -2.76
C TYR A 37 1.95 -0.39 -1.95
N GLN A 38 3.11 -0.03 -2.52
CA GLN A 38 4.12 0.80 -1.86
C GLN A 38 3.59 2.20 -1.53
N GLN A 39 2.86 2.83 -2.47
CA GLN A 39 2.22 4.12 -2.21
C GLN A 39 1.15 4.02 -1.10
N ALA A 40 0.33 2.96 -1.10
CA ALA A 40 -0.65 2.71 -0.05
C ALA A 40 0.02 2.51 1.32
N LEU A 41 1.15 1.79 1.36
CA LEU A 41 1.91 1.53 2.57
C LEU A 41 2.49 2.82 3.16
N ALA A 42 3.01 3.72 2.32
CA ALA A 42 3.52 5.02 2.77
C ALA A 42 2.43 5.83 3.49
N ILE A 43 1.21 5.86 2.95
CA ILE A 43 0.07 6.54 3.59
C ILE A 43 -0.34 5.84 4.88
N TYR A 44 -0.41 4.50 4.90
CA TYR A 44 -0.76 3.81 6.13
C TYR A 44 0.30 3.95 7.22
N LYS A 45 1.59 4.03 6.89
CA LYS A 45 2.66 4.28 7.87
C LYS A 45 2.56 5.68 8.49
N THR A 46 2.01 6.68 7.77
CA THR A 46 1.80 8.03 8.34
C THR A 46 0.51 8.14 9.14
N CYS A 47 -0.52 7.36 8.79
CA CYS A 47 -1.86 7.48 9.35
C CYS A 47 -2.19 6.45 10.46
N LEU A 48 -1.54 5.29 10.43
CA LEU A 48 -1.85 4.12 11.26
C LEU A 48 -0.63 3.67 12.04
N HIS A 49 -0.87 3.02 13.19
CA HIS A 49 0.20 2.39 13.94
C HIS A 49 0.78 1.19 13.15
N PRO A 50 2.10 0.92 13.19
CA PRO A 50 2.72 -0.19 12.44
C PRO A 50 2.08 -1.58 12.64
N TRP A 51 1.45 -1.82 13.79
CA TRP A 51 0.76 -3.07 14.12
C TRP A 51 -0.67 -3.16 13.54
N HIS A 52 -1.10 -2.17 12.76
CA HIS A 52 -2.42 -2.20 12.14
C HIS A 52 -2.46 -3.23 11.01
N PHE A 53 -3.53 -4.05 10.98
CA PHE A 53 -3.68 -5.16 10.01
C PHE A 53 -3.43 -4.73 8.55
N ASN A 54 -3.93 -3.56 8.14
CA ASN A 54 -3.72 -3.04 6.79
C ASN A 54 -2.24 -2.76 6.43
N VAL A 55 -1.42 -2.35 7.41
CA VAL A 55 0.02 -2.13 7.19
C VAL A 55 0.70 -3.47 6.94
N TRP A 56 0.46 -4.43 7.83
CA TRP A 56 1.02 -5.78 7.73
C TRP A 56 0.59 -6.51 6.45
N SER A 57 -0.69 -6.43 6.09
CA SER A 57 -1.21 -7.04 4.87
C SER A 57 -0.56 -6.47 3.61
N LEU A 58 -0.28 -5.17 3.57
CA LEU A 58 0.42 -4.56 2.44
C LEU A 58 1.88 -4.98 2.39
N GLU A 59 2.58 -5.05 3.53
CA GLU A 59 3.97 -5.52 3.59
C GLU A 59 4.10 -6.95 3.04
N LEU A 60 3.20 -7.86 3.42
CA LEU A 60 3.16 -9.21 2.86
C LEU A 60 2.87 -9.25 1.35
N ASN A 61 1.96 -8.42 0.86
CA ASN A 61 1.66 -8.35 -0.57
C ASN A 61 2.84 -7.84 -1.38
N ILE A 62 3.57 -6.85 -0.84
CA ILE A 62 4.77 -6.27 -1.45
C ILE A 62 5.90 -7.30 -1.48
N GLU A 63 6.16 -7.99 -0.37
CA GLU A 63 7.18 -9.05 -0.27
C GLU A 63 6.91 -10.16 -1.28
N ARG A 64 5.71 -10.74 -1.28
CA ARG A 64 5.32 -11.80 -2.22
C ARG A 64 5.48 -11.38 -3.68
N LEU A 65 5.04 -10.18 -4.05
CA LEU A 65 5.16 -9.69 -5.43
C LEU A 65 6.62 -9.38 -5.80
N SER A 66 7.44 -8.96 -4.85
CA SER A 66 8.87 -8.75 -5.09
C SER A 66 9.62 -10.06 -5.32
N GLU A 67 9.31 -11.11 -4.56
CA GLU A 67 9.86 -12.45 -4.77
C GLU A 67 9.44 -13.02 -6.13
N GLU A 68 8.17 -12.88 -6.52
CA GLU A 68 7.67 -13.32 -7.82
C GLU A 68 8.41 -12.62 -8.99
N LEU A 69 8.76 -11.35 -8.81
CA LEU A 69 9.48 -10.56 -9.80
C LEU A 69 11.01 -10.71 -9.74
N GLY A 70 11.54 -11.38 -8.71
CA GLY A 70 12.98 -11.46 -8.46
C GLY A 70 13.63 -10.11 -8.14
N ILE A 71 12.88 -9.20 -7.52
CA ILE A 71 13.35 -7.87 -7.10
C ILE A 71 13.74 -7.96 -5.62
N GLU A 72 15.01 -7.73 -5.29
CA GLU A 72 15.44 -7.53 -3.90
C GLU A 72 14.88 -6.19 -3.38
N LEU A 73 14.00 -6.26 -2.39
CA LEU A 73 13.60 -5.07 -1.63
C LEU A 73 14.76 -4.71 -0.71
N ASP A 74 15.47 -3.63 -1.02
CA ASP A 74 16.45 -3.07 -0.10
C ASP A 74 15.70 -2.54 1.13
N GLU A 75 15.73 -3.28 2.24
CA GLU A 75 15.11 -2.91 3.53
C GLU A 75 15.81 -1.71 4.22
N SER A 76 16.58 -0.91 3.48
CA SER A 76 17.39 0.19 4.01
C SER A 76 16.73 1.56 3.79
N ASN A 77 15.66 1.89 4.52
CA ASN A 77 15.37 3.29 4.89
C ASN A 77 14.44 3.43 6.10
#